data_AF-D6QYQ8-F1
#
_entry.id   AF-D6QYQ8-F1
#
_cell.length_a   1.000
_cell.length_b   1.000
_cell.length_c   1.000
_cell.angle_alpha   90.00
_cell.angle_beta   90.00
_cell.angle_gamma   90.00
#
_symmetry.space_group_name_H-M   'P 1'
#
loop_
_entity.id
_entity.type
_entity.pdbx_description
1 polymer ?
#
loop_
_entity_poly.entity_id
_entity_poly.type
_entity_poly.pdbx_seq_one_letter_code
_entity_poly.pdbx_strand_id
1 'polypeptide(L)'
;MKLFDDFCKSLNEELQRENFGFAYKGVDLFYRSQWQKGVTNALYLLYRWIWALFFLGVHIMCIIMQFCGGKFFIYMTNWGYGLCTITMLLAAVQVTCWHYDLRNTRILVQESGNKTETTRGLKIYWWLYNMTITMALSISTVYWVFLHGKMNKPMRFPVTNVITHGLNTVMMLIDFLVVAFPLRLLHVVYSIALAILFFVFTLIYHFCGGTDEHGNPYVYPILDWNNPTSCLVTFAGIFVLIVCYWFLLFGLYKLKRMFNRASISV
;
A
#
# COMPACT_ATOMS: atom_id res chain seq x y z
N MET A 1 10.51 31.09 2.54
CA MET A 1 10.82 30.94 3.98
C MET A 1 9.65 30.32 4.72
N LYS A 2 8.52 31.02 4.92
CA LYS A 2 7.35 30.51 5.67
C LYS A 2 6.87 29.09 5.31
N LEU A 3 6.73 28.78 4.02
CA LEU A 3 6.26 27.46 3.56
C LEU A 3 7.25 26.32 3.90
N PHE A 4 8.54 26.62 3.89
CA PHE A 4 9.59 25.69 4.29
C PHE A 4 9.60 25.49 5.81
N ASP A 5 9.47 26.58 6.58
CA ASP A 5 9.40 26.52 8.04
C ASP A 5 8.17 25.74 8.52
N ASP A 6 7.01 25.95 7.87
CA ASP A 6 5.77 25.20 8.13
C ASP A 6 5.93 23.70 7.82
N PHE A 7 6.67 23.35 6.76
CA PHE A 7 6.98 21.97 6.42
C PHE A 7 7.90 21.33 7.47
N CYS A 8 8.99 22.00 7.87
CA CYS A 8 9.91 21.52 8.89
C CYS A 8 9.23 21.32 10.25
N LYS A 9 8.38 22.27 10.66
CA LYS A 9 7.57 22.14 11.87
C LYS A 9 6.66 20.92 11.80
N SER A 10 5.96 20.75 10.68
CA SER A 10 5.09 19.60 10.48
C SER A 10 5.86 18.27 10.48
N LEU A 11 7.09 18.25 10.00
CA LEU A 11 7.94 17.05 10.03
C LEU A 11 8.30 16.69 11.47
N ASN A 12 8.68 17.67 12.29
CA ASN A 12 8.97 17.45 13.71
C ASN A 12 7.76 16.95 14.50
N GLU A 13 6.56 17.46 14.23
CA GLU A 13 5.31 16.98 14.83
C GLU A 13 5.04 15.51 14.48
N GLU A 14 5.30 15.10 13.24
CA GLU A 14 5.07 13.73 12.77
C GLU A 14 6.07 12.71 13.34
N LEU A 15 7.24 13.16 13.78
CA LEU A 15 8.27 12.30 14.40
C LEU A 15 8.04 12.06 15.90
N GLN A 16 6.97 12.62 16.48
CA GLN A 16 6.62 12.37 17.88
C GLN A 16 6.18 10.92 18.12
N ARG A 17 6.57 10.35 19.27
CA ARG A 17 6.30 8.94 19.64
C ARG A 17 4.81 8.56 19.57
N GLU A 18 3.92 9.50 19.85
CA GLU A 18 2.47 9.28 19.75
C GLU A 18 1.99 8.92 18.33
N ASN A 19 2.71 9.39 17.30
CA ASN A 19 2.45 9.09 15.90
C ASN A 19 3.02 7.73 15.45
N PHE A 20 3.56 6.93 16.37
CA PHE A 20 3.84 5.52 16.10
C PHE A 20 2.57 4.66 16.16
N GLY A 21 1.62 5.04 17.01
CA GLY A 21 0.36 4.33 17.20
C GLY A 21 -0.64 4.61 16.08
N PHE A 22 -1.84 4.04 16.19
CA PHE A 22 -2.93 4.22 15.21
C PHE A 22 -4.12 5.04 15.76
N ALA A 23 -3.94 5.75 16.88
CA ALA A 23 -4.97 6.63 17.41
C ALA A 23 -5.00 7.93 16.60
N TYR A 24 -6.17 8.33 16.10
CA TYR A 24 -6.37 9.56 15.33
C TYR A 24 -7.72 10.19 15.62
N LYS A 25 -7.73 11.52 15.81
CA LYS A 25 -8.93 12.28 16.22
C LYS A 25 -9.96 12.45 15.09
N GLY A 26 -9.51 12.61 13.84
CA GLY A 26 -10.38 12.77 12.67
C GLY A 26 -10.83 11.43 12.08
N VAL A 27 -11.56 10.63 12.87
CA VAL A 27 -11.98 9.27 12.49
C VAL A 27 -12.84 9.26 11.23
N ASP A 28 -13.65 10.30 11.02
CA ASP A 28 -14.49 10.46 9.83
C ASP A 28 -13.69 10.43 8.53
N LEU A 29 -12.44 10.90 8.52
CA LEU A 29 -11.58 10.95 7.34
C LEU A 29 -11.25 9.56 6.77
N PHE A 30 -11.35 8.49 7.56
CA PHE A 30 -11.17 7.12 7.07
C PHE A 30 -12.30 6.65 6.16
N TYR A 31 -13.47 7.24 6.30
CA TYR A 31 -14.68 6.85 5.57
C TYR A 31 -14.96 7.74 4.36
N ARG A 32 -14.09 8.71 4.08
CA ARG A 32 -14.38 9.84 3.21
C ARG A 32 -13.30 10.05 2.15
N SER A 33 -13.73 10.55 0.99
CA SER A 33 -12.81 11.09 -0.01
C SER A 33 -12.24 12.42 0.47
N GLN A 34 -11.01 12.74 0.07
CA GLN A 34 -10.37 14.03 0.31
C GLN A 34 -11.18 15.17 -0.31
N TRP A 35 -11.88 14.89 -1.41
CA TRP A 35 -12.51 15.88 -2.29
C TRP A 35 -14.03 15.98 -2.11
N GLN A 36 -14.62 15.21 -1.20
CA GLN A 36 -16.07 15.25 -0.99
C GLN A 36 -16.46 16.32 0.03
N LYS A 37 -17.54 17.05 -0.27
CA LYS A 37 -18.11 18.07 0.63
C LYS A 37 -19.12 17.48 1.62
N GLY A 38 -20.02 16.61 1.12
CA GLY A 38 -21.06 15.98 1.93
C GLY A 38 -20.56 14.90 2.90
N VAL A 39 -21.37 14.57 3.89
CA VAL A 39 -21.08 13.53 4.89
C VAL A 39 -20.92 12.16 4.23
N THR A 40 -21.83 11.83 3.31
CA THR A 40 -21.78 10.63 2.47
C THR A 40 -21.68 11.02 0.98
N ASN A 41 -21.18 10.10 0.16
CA ASN A 41 -21.10 10.28 -1.29
C ASN A 41 -21.22 8.92 -1.98
N ALA A 42 -22.26 8.75 -2.81
CA ALA A 42 -22.52 7.50 -3.52
C ALA A 42 -21.48 7.21 -4.60
N LEU A 43 -20.94 8.24 -5.25
CA LEU A 43 -19.88 8.08 -6.24
C LEU A 43 -18.58 7.57 -5.60
N TYR A 44 -18.26 8.05 -4.40
CA TYR A 44 -17.10 7.55 -3.66
C TYR A 44 -17.30 6.11 -3.15
N LEU A 45 -18.52 5.75 -2.75
CA LEU A 45 -18.85 4.37 -2.42
C LEU A 45 -18.69 3.45 -3.64
N LEU A 46 -19.24 3.85 -4.80
CA LEU A 46 -19.08 3.13 -6.07
C LEU A 46 -17.60 2.98 -6.43
N TYR A 47 -16.82 4.05 -6.31
CA TYR A 47 -15.36 4.04 -6.50
C TYR A 47 -14.67 2.97 -5.65
N ARG A 48 -14.97 2.87 -4.35
CA ARG A 48 -14.35 1.86 -3.47
C ARG A 48 -14.68 0.43 -3.90
N TRP A 49 -15.92 0.17 -4.31
CA TRP A 49 -16.31 -1.15 -4.83
C TRP A 49 -15.66 -1.48 -6.16
N ILE A 50 -15.53 -0.51 -7.09
CA ILE A 50 -14.79 -0.71 -8.34
C ILE A 50 -13.34 -1.10 -8.05
N TRP A 51 -12.67 -0.40 -7.12
CA TRP A 51 -11.28 -0.72 -6.74
C TRP A 51 -11.18 -2.11 -6.11
N ALA A 52 -12.08 -2.45 -5.19
CA ALA A 52 -12.11 -3.77 -4.56
C ALA A 52 -12.30 -4.90 -5.58
N LEU A 53 -13.27 -4.76 -6.49
CA LEU A 53 -13.56 -5.75 -7.52
C LEU A 53 -12.43 -5.86 -8.54
N PHE A 54 -11.79 -4.75 -8.92
CA PHE A 54 -10.64 -4.76 -9.81
C PHE A 54 -9.48 -5.57 -9.22
N PHE A 55 -9.04 -5.25 -7.99
CA PHE A 55 -7.93 -5.97 -7.36
C PHE A 55 -8.28 -7.43 -7.09
N LEU A 56 -9.52 -7.73 -6.67
CA LEU A 56 -10.00 -9.09 -6.51
C LEU A 56 -9.94 -9.88 -7.83
N GLY A 57 -10.44 -9.29 -8.91
CA GLY A 57 -10.42 -9.91 -10.24
C GLY A 57 -9.01 -10.19 -10.72
N VAL A 58 -8.09 -9.22 -10.58
CA VAL A 58 -6.68 -9.42 -10.95
C VAL A 58 -6.03 -10.48 -10.07
N HIS A 59 -6.32 -10.51 -8.77
CA HIS A 59 -5.76 -11.51 -7.87
C HIS A 59 -6.22 -12.93 -8.21
N ILE A 60 -7.53 -13.12 -8.46
CA ILE A 60 -8.10 -14.40 -8.92
C ILE A 60 -7.45 -14.81 -10.26
N MET A 61 -7.34 -13.87 -11.20
CA MET A 61 -6.67 -14.12 -12.48
C MET A 61 -5.21 -14.55 -12.28
N CYS A 62 -4.45 -13.90 -11.40
CA CYS A 62 -3.07 -14.30 -11.10
C CYS A 62 -3.01 -15.70 -10.47
N ILE A 63 -3.92 -16.05 -9.57
CA ILE A 63 -4.01 -17.41 -9.01
C ILE A 63 -4.25 -18.41 -10.14
N ILE A 64 -5.26 -18.20 -10.99
CA ILE A 64 -5.62 -19.13 -12.08
C ILE A 64 -4.45 -19.31 -13.05
N MET A 65 -3.79 -18.22 -13.45
CA MET A 65 -2.77 -18.24 -14.50
C MET A 65 -1.37 -18.61 -13.99
N GLN A 66 -1.06 -18.33 -12.72
CA GLN A 66 0.30 -18.40 -12.18
C GLN A 66 0.43 -19.33 -10.97
N PHE A 67 -0.59 -20.14 -10.63
CA PHE A 67 -0.54 -21.06 -9.49
C PHE A 67 0.73 -21.92 -9.49
N CYS A 68 1.04 -22.50 -10.66
CA CYS A 68 2.25 -23.26 -10.97
C CYS A 68 2.73 -24.15 -9.80
N GLY A 69 1.87 -25.09 -9.37
CA GLY A 69 2.20 -26.02 -8.28
C GLY A 69 2.50 -25.34 -6.93
N GLY A 70 2.00 -24.13 -6.70
CA GLY A 70 2.23 -23.33 -5.49
C GLY A 70 3.33 -22.27 -5.63
N LYS A 71 4.06 -22.20 -6.76
CA LYS A 71 5.06 -21.13 -7.01
C LYS A 71 4.43 -19.74 -7.03
N PHE A 72 3.12 -19.62 -7.19
CA PHE A 72 2.41 -18.35 -6.96
C PHE A 72 2.80 -17.70 -5.63
N PHE A 73 2.92 -18.48 -4.55
CA PHE A 73 3.16 -17.97 -3.20
C PHE A 73 4.60 -17.52 -2.94
N ILE A 74 5.56 -17.77 -3.84
CA ILE A 74 6.95 -17.36 -3.60
C ILE A 74 7.21 -15.92 -4.07
N TYR A 75 6.37 -15.38 -4.95
CA TYR A 75 6.60 -14.09 -5.58
C TYR A 75 6.00 -12.92 -4.80
N MET A 76 6.81 -11.89 -4.55
CA MET A 76 6.44 -10.65 -3.87
C MET A 76 5.26 -9.96 -4.56
N THR A 77 5.20 -9.98 -5.89
CA THR A 77 4.09 -9.41 -6.65
C THR A 77 2.74 -10.01 -6.26
N ASN A 78 2.69 -11.32 -6.03
CA ASN A 78 1.46 -12.03 -5.67
C ASN A 78 1.03 -11.73 -4.23
N TRP A 79 1.99 -11.61 -3.30
CA TRP A 79 1.74 -11.11 -1.94
C TRP A 79 1.15 -9.70 -1.98
N GLY A 80 1.67 -8.84 -2.86
CA GLY A 80 1.23 -7.46 -3.01
C GLY A 80 -0.19 -7.35 -3.50
N TYR A 81 -0.55 -8.16 -4.50
CA TYR A 81 -1.93 -8.22 -4.97
C TYR A 81 -2.89 -8.81 -3.94
N GLY A 82 -2.48 -9.82 -3.17
CA GLY A 82 -3.29 -10.32 -2.06
C GLY A 82 -3.55 -9.23 -1.01
N LEU A 83 -2.51 -8.49 -0.65
CA LEU A 83 -2.59 -7.38 0.29
C LEU A 83 -3.46 -6.22 -0.24
N CYS A 84 -3.31 -5.85 -1.52
CA CYS A 84 -4.18 -4.88 -2.19
C CYS A 84 -5.64 -5.32 -2.12
N THR A 85 -5.95 -6.56 -2.48
CA THR A 85 -7.32 -7.09 -2.49
C THR A 85 -7.96 -7.01 -1.10
N ILE A 86 -7.27 -7.48 -0.06
CA ILE A 86 -7.76 -7.42 1.32
C ILE A 86 -7.99 -5.95 1.73
N THR A 87 -7.02 -5.07 1.44
CA THR A 87 -7.09 -3.65 1.81
C THR A 87 -8.25 -2.94 1.12
N MET A 88 -8.46 -3.17 -0.18
CA MET A 88 -9.53 -2.52 -0.94
C MET A 88 -10.91 -3.04 -0.54
N LEU A 89 -11.04 -4.34 -0.25
CA LEU A 89 -12.27 -4.90 0.31
C LEU A 89 -12.60 -4.29 1.68
N LEU A 90 -11.61 -4.16 2.56
CA LEU A 90 -11.79 -3.47 3.84
C LEU A 90 -12.21 -2.01 3.62
N ALA A 91 -11.58 -1.29 2.69
CA ALA A 91 -11.96 0.08 2.36
C ALA A 91 -13.44 0.18 1.91
N ALA A 92 -13.87 -0.69 1.00
CA ALA A 92 -15.24 -0.74 0.50
C ALA A 92 -16.25 -1.06 1.61
N VAL A 93 -15.95 -2.04 2.47
CA VAL A 93 -16.80 -2.39 3.62
C VAL A 93 -16.90 -1.23 4.61
N GLN A 94 -15.78 -0.59 4.97
CA GLN A 94 -15.79 0.54 5.90
C GLN A 94 -16.63 1.71 5.35
N VAL A 95 -16.45 2.08 4.09
CA VAL A 95 -17.24 3.15 3.46
C VAL A 95 -18.71 2.75 3.30
N THR A 96 -19.03 1.48 3.06
CA THR A 96 -20.41 0.97 3.05
C THR A 96 -21.07 1.12 4.43
N CYS A 97 -20.38 0.71 5.50
CA CYS A 97 -20.87 0.88 6.87
C CYS A 97 -21.12 2.35 7.21
N TRP A 98 -20.26 3.26 6.76
CA TRP A 98 -20.46 4.70 6.93
C TRP A 98 -21.64 5.24 6.10
N HIS A 99 -21.75 4.82 4.84
CA HIS A 99 -22.74 5.35 3.90
C HIS A 99 -24.17 5.04 4.35
N TYR A 100 -24.40 3.79 4.75
CA TYR A 100 -25.71 3.30 5.21
C TYR A 100 -25.87 3.34 6.74
N ASP A 101 -24.89 3.90 7.45
CA ASP A 101 -24.87 3.99 8.92
C ASP A 101 -25.05 2.65 9.63
N LEU A 102 -24.47 1.60 9.05
CA LEU A 102 -24.57 0.27 9.61
C LEU A 102 -23.90 0.27 11.00
N ARG A 103 -24.56 -0.37 11.96
CA ARG A 103 -24.10 -0.44 13.37
C ARG A 103 -23.93 0.95 14.01
N ASN A 104 -24.67 1.95 13.54
CA ASN A 104 -24.58 3.34 13.99
C ASN A 104 -23.17 3.94 13.82
N THR A 105 -22.38 3.42 12.88
CA THR A 105 -20.97 3.82 12.69
C THR A 105 -20.84 5.32 12.47
N ARG A 106 -21.73 5.93 11.68
CA ARG A 106 -21.64 7.35 11.33
C ARG A 106 -22.16 8.22 12.47
N ILE A 107 -23.33 7.90 13.04
CA ILE A 107 -23.89 8.67 14.18
C ILE A 107 -22.92 8.69 15.36
N LEU A 108 -22.36 7.54 15.76
CA LEU A 108 -21.44 7.45 16.89
C LEU A 108 -20.18 8.32 16.70
N VAL A 109 -19.63 8.35 15.48
CA VAL A 109 -18.47 9.19 15.13
C VAL A 109 -18.85 10.68 15.12
N GLN A 110 -20.03 11.04 14.63
CA GLN A 110 -20.49 12.43 14.58
C GLN A 110 -20.81 12.99 15.98
N GLU A 111 -21.48 12.21 16.84
CA GLU A 111 -21.82 12.60 18.21
C GLU A 111 -20.58 12.70 19.11
N SER A 112 -19.65 11.75 18.98
CA SER A 112 -18.42 11.72 19.78
C SER A 112 -17.40 12.74 19.29
N GLY A 113 -17.47 13.17 18.02
CA GLY A 113 -16.55 14.14 17.42
C GLY A 113 -15.09 13.76 17.65
N ASN A 114 -14.30 14.69 18.19
CA ASN A 114 -12.87 14.48 18.49
C ASN A 114 -12.59 13.52 19.66
N LYS A 115 -13.62 13.07 20.40
CA LYS A 115 -13.49 12.06 21.45
C LYS A 115 -13.61 10.63 20.91
N THR A 116 -13.99 10.47 19.63
CA THR A 116 -14.12 9.14 19.01
C THR A 116 -12.77 8.44 18.94
N GLU A 117 -12.71 7.21 19.45
CA GLU A 117 -11.53 6.37 19.28
C GLU A 117 -11.49 5.70 17.91
N THR A 118 -10.28 5.60 17.34
CA THR A 118 -10.06 4.82 16.12
C THR A 118 -10.34 3.34 16.38
N THR A 119 -11.36 2.79 15.71
CA THR A 119 -11.78 1.40 15.87
C THR A 119 -10.69 0.42 15.42
N ARG A 120 -10.69 -0.81 15.96
CA ARG A 120 -9.73 -1.86 15.56
C ARG A 120 -9.72 -2.10 14.05
N GLY A 121 -10.90 -2.11 13.43
CA GLY A 121 -11.05 -2.28 11.97
C GLY A 121 -10.36 -1.18 11.17
N LEU A 122 -10.48 0.09 11.61
CA LEU A 122 -9.78 1.21 10.98
C LEU A 122 -8.27 1.16 11.18
N LYS A 123 -7.81 0.73 12.36
CA LYS A 123 -6.37 0.55 12.63
C LYS A 123 -5.77 -0.51 11.70
N ILE A 124 -6.45 -1.65 11.55
CA ILE A 124 -6.04 -2.72 10.64
C ILE A 124 -6.06 -2.22 9.19
N TYR A 125 -7.14 -1.57 8.76
CA TYR A 125 -7.23 -0.99 7.42
C TYR A 125 -6.07 -0.03 7.14
N TRP A 126 -5.79 0.89 8.06
CA TRP A 126 -4.71 1.87 7.90
C TRP A 126 -3.33 1.21 7.84
N TRP A 127 -3.09 0.22 8.69
CA TRP A 127 -1.86 -0.55 8.69
C TRP A 127 -1.62 -1.27 7.36
N LEU A 128 -2.62 -2.01 6.88
CA LEU A 128 -2.56 -2.72 5.60
C LEU A 128 -2.40 -1.75 4.43
N TYR A 129 -3.10 -0.62 4.46
CA TYR A 129 -3.00 0.40 3.42
C TYR A 129 -1.59 0.97 3.26
N ASN A 130 -0.93 1.31 4.37
CA ASN A 130 0.43 1.87 4.36
C ASN A 130 1.45 0.90 3.73
N MET A 131 1.32 -0.39 4.04
CA MET A 131 2.13 -1.43 3.41
C MET A 131 1.79 -1.58 1.92
N THR A 132 0.50 -1.57 1.58
CA THR A 132 0.00 -1.75 0.20
C THR A 132 0.54 -0.69 -0.76
N ILE A 133 0.41 0.60 -0.42
CA ILE A 133 0.87 1.70 -1.30
C ILE A 133 2.38 1.61 -1.54
N THR A 134 3.16 1.36 -0.49
CA THR A 134 4.62 1.25 -0.58
C THR A 134 5.02 0.04 -1.43
N MET A 135 4.32 -1.07 -1.26
CA MET A 135 4.58 -2.31 -1.97
C MET A 135 4.27 -2.19 -3.46
N ALA A 136 3.16 -1.52 -3.84
CA ALA A 136 2.84 -1.27 -5.24
C ALA A 136 3.97 -0.50 -5.95
N LEU A 137 4.42 0.62 -5.34
CA LEU A 137 5.53 1.43 -5.86
C LEU A 137 6.84 0.63 -5.97
N SER A 138 7.16 -0.16 -4.94
CA SER A 138 8.38 -0.97 -4.91
C SER A 138 8.35 -2.08 -5.96
N ILE A 139 7.22 -2.78 -6.13
CA ILE A 139 7.05 -3.83 -7.15
C ILE A 139 7.26 -3.25 -8.55
N SER A 140 6.66 -2.10 -8.86
CA SER A 140 6.82 -1.46 -10.17
C SER A 140 8.27 -1.12 -10.44
N THR A 141 8.93 -0.46 -9.50
CA THR A 141 10.32 -0.02 -9.69
C THR A 141 11.28 -1.18 -9.78
N VAL A 142 11.17 -2.16 -8.88
CA VAL A 142 12.02 -3.36 -8.93
C VAL A 142 11.84 -4.09 -10.25
N TYR A 143 10.59 -4.27 -10.70
CA TYR A 143 10.32 -4.94 -11.96
C TYR A 143 10.88 -4.18 -13.16
N TRP A 144 10.45 -2.94 -13.38
CA TRP A 144 10.79 -2.21 -14.61
C TRP A 144 12.26 -1.80 -14.69
N VAL A 145 12.91 -1.52 -13.56
CA VAL A 145 14.31 -1.07 -13.55
C VAL A 145 15.28 -2.27 -13.48
N PHE A 146 14.96 -3.29 -12.68
CA PHE A 146 15.93 -4.33 -12.32
C PHE A 146 15.62 -5.71 -12.89
N LEU A 147 14.36 -6.04 -13.21
CA LEU A 147 13.99 -7.39 -13.67
C LEU A 147 13.59 -7.45 -15.15
N HIS A 148 12.88 -6.45 -15.67
CA HIS A 148 12.38 -6.45 -17.03
C HIS A 148 13.53 -6.55 -18.04
N GLY A 149 13.49 -7.56 -18.92
CA GLY A 149 14.55 -7.87 -19.88
C GLY A 149 15.83 -8.48 -19.29
N LYS A 150 15.90 -8.69 -17.96
CA LYS A 150 17.10 -9.18 -17.25
C LYS A 150 16.90 -10.53 -16.55
N MET A 151 15.71 -11.13 -16.67
CA MET A 151 15.39 -12.40 -15.99
C MET A 151 15.85 -13.66 -16.75
N ASN A 152 16.40 -13.53 -17.97
CA ASN A 152 16.84 -14.66 -18.82
C ASN A 152 15.79 -15.78 -18.98
N LYS A 153 14.50 -15.41 -18.99
CA LYS A 153 13.36 -16.33 -19.16
C LYS A 153 12.28 -15.71 -20.06
N PRO A 154 11.51 -16.52 -20.81
CA PRO A 154 10.49 -16.01 -21.71
C PRO A 154 9.39 -15.26 -20.94
N MET A 155 8.93 -14.15 -21.51
CA MET A 155 7.85 -13.36 -20.94
C MET A 155 6.53 -14.14 -21.05
N ARG A 156 6.04 -14.66 -19.92
CA ARG A 156 4.71 -15.26 -19.83
C ARG A 156 3.69 -14.18 -19.48
N PHE A 157 2.55 -14.16 -20.18
CA PHE A 157 1.42 -13.27 -19.90
C PHE A 157 1.77 -11.76 -19.94
N PRO A 158 2.12 -11.21 -21.11
CA PRO A 158 2.58 -9.82 -21.23
C PRO A 158 1.57 -8.80 -20.71
N VAL A 159 0.27 -9.01 -20.96
CA VAL A 159 -0.81 -8.14 -20.45
C VAL A 159 -0.86 -8.18 -18.92
N THR A 160 -0.85 -9.37 -18.33
CA THR A 160 -0.82 -9.54 -16.88
C THR A 160 0.38 -8.84 -16.27
N ASN A 161 1.56 -8.92 -16.88
CA ASN A 161 2.75 -8.26 -16.33
C ASN A 161 2.65 -6.73 -16.34
N VAL A 162 2.07 -6.14 -17.39
CA VAL A 162 1.83 -4.69 -17.40
C VAL A 162 0.81 -4.31 -16.32
N ILE A 163 -0.23 -5.12 -16.11
CA ILE A 163 -1.21 -4.89 -15.04
C ILE A 163 -0.52 -4.99 -13.68
N THR A 164 0.21 -6.07 -13.42
CA THR A 164 0.76 -6.39 -12.09
C THR A 164 1.97 -5.57 -11.70
N HIS A 165 2.72 -5.03 -12.67
CA HIS A 165 3.91 -4.25 -12.41
C HIS A 165 3.81 -2.79 -12.82
N GLY A 166 2.87 -2.40 -13.69
CA GLY A 166 2.67 -1.00 -14.09
C GLY A 166 1.39 -0.40 -13.50
N LEU A 167 0.25 -1.03 -13.79
CA LEU A 167 -1.07 -0.49 -13.44
C LEU A 167 -1.30 -0.46 -11.92
N ASN A 168 -0.71 -1.38 -11.15
CA ASN A 168 -0.82 -1.40 -9.68
C ASN A 168 -0.44 -0.06 -9.04
N THR A 169 0.69 0.53 -9.43
CA THR A 169 1.21 1.80 -8.91
C THR A 169 0.30 2.96 -9.29
N VAL A 170 -0.15 2.99 -10.55
CA VAL A 170 -1.07 4.04 -11.02
C VAL A 170 -2.36 4.01 -10.20
N MET A 171 -2.97 2.83 -10.06
CA MET A 171 -4.22 2.64 -9.29
C MET A 171 -4.06 3.02 -7.82
N MET A 172 -2.94 2.63 -7.19
CA MET A 172 -2.67 2.95 -5.79
C MET A 172 -2.33 4.42 -5.56
N LEU A 173 -1.64 5.09 -6.49
CA LEU A 173 -1.39 6.54 -6.42
C LEU A 173 -2.67 7.35 -6.61
N ILE A 174 -3.54 6.95 -7.54
CA ILE A 174 -4.88 7.55 -7.68
C ILE A 174 -5.64 7.39 -6.36
N ASP A 175 -5.68 6.19 -5.79
CA ASP A 175 -6.35 5.97 -4.51
C ASP A 175 -5.76 6.85 -3.41
N PHE A 176 -4.43 6.90 -3.29
CA PHE A 176 -3.74 7.75 -2.33
C PHE A 176 -4.11 9.24 -2.46
N LEU A 177 -4.32 9.74 -3.67
CA LEU A 177 -4.78 11.11 -3.91
C LEU A 177 -6.26 11.31 -3.55
N VAL A 178 -7.08 10.26 -3.64
CA VAL A 178 -8.52 10.31 -3.36
C VAL A 178 -8.83 10.13 -1.87
N VAL A 179 -8.09 9.33 -1.12
CA VAL A 179 -8.40 9.06 0.31
C VAL A 179 -8.13 10.27 1.21
N ALA A 180 -8.94 10.48 2.26
CA ALA A 180 -8.75 11.63 3.17
C ALA A 180 -7.93 11.33 4.44
N PHE A 181 -7.79 10.06 4.84
CA PHE A 181 -7.11 9.70 6.09
C PHE A 181 -5.61 10.04 6.06
N PRO A 182 -4.99 10.25 7.25
CA PRO A 182 -3.62 10.74 7.34
C PRO A 182 -2.57 9.71 6.90
N LEU A 183 -1.43 10.22 6.42
CA LEU A 183 -0.18 9.49 6.38
C LEU A 183 0.68 9.94 7.56
N ARG A 184 1.26 8.98 8.30
CA ARG A 184 2.22 9.23 9.39
C ARG A 184 3.62 8.80 8.99
N LEU A 185 4.61 9.64 9.23
CA LEU A 185 6.00 9.33 8.84
C LEU A 185 6.54 8.07 9.54
N LEU A 186 6.23 7.90 10.83
CA LEU A 186 6.72 6.75 11.60
C LEU A 186 6.13 5.40 11.14
N HIS A 187 5.03 5.39 10.38
CA HIS A 187 4.44 4.15 9.86
C HIS A 187 5.28 3.49 8.77
N VAL A 188 6.37 4.12 8.30
CA VAL A 188 7.35 3.51 7.37
C VAL A 188 7.88 2.16 7.89
N VAL A 189 7.95 1.99 9.22
CA VAL A 189 8.44 0.78 9.88
C VAL A 189 7.64 -0.46 9.49
N TYR A 190 6.35 -0.31 9.17
CA TYR A 190 5.50 -1.45 8.80
C TYR A 190 5.82 -1.94 7.39
N SER A 191 6.11 -1.02 6.46
CA SER A 191 6.58 -1.37 5.12
C SER A 191 7.97 -2.03 5.16
N ILE A 192 8.86 -1.53 6.01
CA ILE A 192 10.19 -2.12 6.26
C ILE A 192 10.04 -3.52 6.86
N ALA A 193 9.17 -3.71 7.85
CA ALA A 193 8.91 -5.01 8.46
C ALA A 193 8.40 -6.04 7.45
N LEU A 194 7.53 -5.65 6.53
CA LEU A 194 7.06 -6.53 5.45
C LEU A 194 8.19 -6.91 4.49
N ALA A 195 9.09 -5.99 4.17
CA ALA A 195 10.27 -6.29 3.35
C ALA A 195 11.23 -7.26 4.06
N ILE A 196 11.46 -7.08 5.38
CA ILE A 196 12.22 -8.02 6.21
C ILE A 196 11.58 -9.40 6.17
N LEU A 197 10.26 -9.48 6.37
CA LEU A 197 9.52 -10.74 6.37
C LEU A 197 9.70 -11.49 5.06
N PHE A 198 9.55 -10.80 3.92
CA PHE A 198 9.75 -11.43 2.61
C PHE A 198 11.20 -11.87 2.40
N PHE A 199 12.17 -11.08 2.84
CA PHE A 199 13.59 -11.41 2.73
C PHE A 199 13.97 -12.64 3.58
N VAL A 200 13.48 -12.74 4.82
CA VAL A 200 13.65 -13.92 5.67
C VAL A 200 12.98 -15.13 5.04
N PHE A 201 11.79 -14.95 4.46
CA PHE A 201 11.11 -16.00 3.71
C PHE A 201 11.97 -16.53 2.55
N THR A 202 12.56 -15.67 1.71
CA THR A 202 13.37 -16.15 0.58
C THR A 202 14.64 -16.87 1.04
N LEU A 203 15.24 -16.45 2.17
CA LEU A 203 16.39 -17.14 2.76
C LEU A 203 16.03 -18.56 3.23
N ILE A 204 14.94 -18.69 4.00
CA ILE A 204 14.45 -19.99 4.44
C ILE A 204 14.08 -20.86 3.24
N TYR A 205 13.40 -20.27 2.24
CA TYR A 205 13.01 -20.97 1.02
C TYR A 205 14.23 -21.55 0.29
N HIS A 206 15.32 -20.79 0.20
CA HIS A 206 16.58 -21.26 -0.37
C HIS A 206 17.19 -22.42 0.43
N PHE A 207 17.27 -22.33 1.76
CA PHE A 207 17.79 -23.43 2.59
C PHE A 207 16.94 -24.70 2.51
N CYS A 208 15.66 -24.59 2.17
CA CYS A 208 14.79 -25.73 1.88
C CYS A 208 14.94 -26.29 0.44
N GLY A 209 15.93 -25.83 -0.34
CA GLY A 209 16.11 -26.24 -1.73
C GLY A 209 15.08 -25.66 -2.70
N GLY A 210 14.47 -24.52 -2.33
CA GLY A 210 13.46 -23.85 -3.13
C GLY A 210 13.97 -23.34 -4.47
N THR A 211 13.10 -23.37 -5.48
CA THR A 211 13.40 -22.97 -6.86
C THR A 211 12.34 -22.03 -7.42
N ASP A 212 12.60 -21.36 -8.54
CA ASP A 212 11.53 -20.73 -9.33
C ASP A 212 10.73 -21.76 -10.13
N GLU A 213 9.82 -21.28 -10.98
CA GLU A 213 9.01 -22.13 -11.87
C GLU A 213 9.81 -22.79 -13.02
N HIS A 214 11.07 -22.40 -13.23
CA HIS A 214 11.98 -22.94 -14.26
C HIS A 214 13.08 -23.82 -13.65
N GLY A 215 13.08 -24.03 -12.32
CA GLY A 215 14.09 -24.83 -11.63
C GLY A 215 15.35 -24.06 -11.22
N ASN A 216 15.38 -22.73 -11.38
CA ASN A 216 16.51 -21.91 -10.93
C ASN A 216 16.52 -21.83 -9.39
N PRO A 217 17.70 -21.84 -8.73
CA PRO A 217 17.83 -21.92 -7.26
C PRO A 217 17.57 -20.59 -6.53
N TYR A 218 16.66 -19.77 -7.03
CA TYR A 218 16.32 -18.45 -6.48
C TYR A 218 14.85 -18.09 -6.76
N VAL A 219 14.30 -17.14 -6.00
CA VAL A 219 12.96 -16.56 -6.29
C VAL A 219 13.05 -15.53 -7.41
N TYR A 220 14.02 -14.61 -7.29
CA TYR A 220 14.38 -13.64 -8.31
C TYR A 220 15.90 -13.68 -8.49
N PRO A 221 16.46 -13.41 -9.69
CA PRO A 221 17.91 -13.39 -9.88
C PRO A 221 18.64 -12.41 -8.95
N ILE A 222 17.99 -11.30 -8.57
CA ILE A 222 18.51 -10.31 -7.61
C ILE A 222 18.46 -10.78 -6.14
N LEU A 223 17.82 -11.92 -5.87
CA LEU A 223 17.73 -12.59 -4.58
C LEU A 223 18.26 -14.04 -4.68
N ASP A 224 19.41 -14.21 -5.36
CA ASP A 224 20.13 -15.48 -5.41
C ASP A 224 21.06 -15.65 -4.20
N TRP A 225 20.64 -16.51 -3.28
CA TRP A 225 21.36 -16.76 -2.02
C TRP A 225 22.65 -17.58 -2.17
N ASN A 226 22.93 -18.13 -3.36
CA ASN A 226 24.29 -18.61 -3.68
C ASN A 226 25.29 -17.44 -3.77
N ASN A 227 24.79 -16.23 -4.01
CA ASN A 227 25.55 -14.98 -3.95
C ASN A 227 24.94 -14.05 -2.88
N PRO A 228 25.22 -14.27 -1.58
CA PRO A 228 24.60 -13.53 -0.49
C PRO A 228 24.86 -12.02 -0.55
N THR A 229 25.98 -11.60 -1.15
CA THR A 229 26.28 -10.17 -1.37
C THR A 229 25.23 -9.51 -2.25
N SER A 230 24.79 -10.16 -3.33
CA SER A 230 23.72 -9.66 -4.21
C SER A 230 22.40 -9.48 -3.45
N CYS A 231 22.02 -10.47 -2.63
CA CYS A 231 20.84 -10.40 -1.79
C CYS A 231 20.89 -9.23 -0.81
N LEU A 232 22.02 -9.04 -0.12
CA LEU A 232 22.21 -7.96 0.85
C LEU A 232 22.16 -6.58 0.19
N VAL A 233 22.78 -6.41 -0.97
CA VAL A 233 22.73 -5.16 -1.75
C VAL A 233 21.30 -4.87 -2.19
N THR A 234 20.58 -5.86 -2.73
CA THR A 234 19.17 -5.71 -3.12
C THR A 234 18.30 -5.32 -1.92
N PHE A 235 18.51 -5.96 -0.77
CA PHE A 235 17.78 -5.67 0.45
C PHE A 235 18.02 -4.24 0.97
N ALA A 236 19.27 -3.81 1.04
CA ALA A 236 19.63 -2.43 1.39
C ALA A 236 19.02 -1.42 0.40
N GLY A 237 19.05 -1.74 -0.90
CA GLY A 237 18.44 -0.92 -1.95
C GLY A 237 16.92 -0.77 -1.77
N ILE A 238 16.21 -1.86 -1.46
CA ILE A 238 14.76 -1.85 -1.18
C ILE A 238 14.45 -1.01 0.06
N PHE A 239 15.27 -1.06 1.10
CA PHE A 239 15.08 -0.23 2.29
C PHE A 239 15.19 1.27 1.97
N VAL A 240 16.24 1.66 1.24
CA VAL A 240 16.40 3.04 0.78
C VAL A 240 15.22 3.45 -0.09
N LEU A 241 14.78 2.59 -1.00
CA LEU A 241 13.64 2.84 -1.87
C LEU A 241 12.34 3.07 -1.08
N ILE A 242 12.05 2.24 -0.09
CA ILE A 242 10.90 2.37 0.80
C ILE A 242 10.91 3.72 1.54
N VAL A 243 12.06 4.10 2.11
CA VAL A 243 12.23 5.37 2.83
C VAL A 243 12.00 6.55 1.88
N CYS A 244 12.62 6.53 0.70
CA CYS A 244 12.44 7.56 -0.33
C CYS A 244 10.96 7.70 -0.73
N TYR A 245 10.27 6.59 -1.01
CA TYR A 245 8.84 6.65 -1.33
C TYR A 245 8.00 7.18 -0.17
N TRP A 246 8.34 6.84 1.06
CA TRP A 246 7.58 7.31 2.21
C TRP A 246 7.66 8.83 2.36
N PHE A 247 8.85 9.42 2.17
CA PHE A 247 9.01 10.88 2.16
C PHE A 247 8.29 11.54 0.98
N LEU A 248 8.33 10.95 -0.22
CA LEU A 248 7.60 11.46 -1.38
C LEU A 248 6.08 11.42 -1.16
N LEU A 249 5.56 10.31 -0.64
CA LEU A 249 4.15 10.16 -0.27
C LEU A 249 3.75 11.15 0.82
N PHE A 250 4.62 11.42 1.79
CA PHE A 250 4.36 12.44 2.80
C PHE A 250 4.28 13.85 2.19
N GLY A 251 5.20 14.21 1.29
CA GLY A 251 5.12 15.47 0.55
C GLY A 251 3.82 15.58 -0.25
N LEU A 252 3.43 14.52 -0.95
CA LEU A 252 2.19 14.45 -1.71
C LEU A 252 0.94 14.54 -0.82
N TYR A 253 0.98 13.92 0.38
CA TYR A 253 -0.06 14.04 1.39
C TYR A 253 -0.25 15.49 1.85
N LYS A 254 0.84 16.21 2.11
CA LYS A 254 0.76 17.64 2.46
C LYS A 254 0.18 18.45 1.30
N LEU A 255 0.64 18.20 0.08
CA LEU A 255 0.18 18.90 -1.12
C LEU A 255 -1.33 18.71 -1.36
N LYS A 256 -1.85 17.48 -1.32
CA LYS A 256 -3.30 17.24 -1.52
C LYS A 256 -4.15 17.92 -0.44
N ARG A 257 -3.64 18.02 0.80
CA ARG A 257 -4.34 18.72 1.89
C ARG A 257 -4.33 20.23 1.72
N MET A 258 -3.23 20.80 1.22
CA MET A 258 -3.15 22.22 0.90
C MET A 258 -4.17 22.59 -0.17
N PHE A 259 -4.23 21.81 -1.26
CA PHE A 259 -5.22 22.05 -2.33
C PHE A 259 -6.66 21.92 -1.82
N ASN A 260 -6.97 20.90 -1.03
CA ASN A 260 -8.32 20.74 -0.50
C ASN A 260 -8.73 21.93 0.39
N ARG A 261 -7.82 22.48 1.21
CA ARG A 261 -8.10 23.68 2.02
C ARG A 261 -8.37 24.90 1.14
N ALA A 262 -7.55 25.11 0.11
CA ALA A 262 -7.73 26.21 -0.84
C ALA A 262 -9.06 26.12 -1.58
N SER A 263 -9.52 24.92 -1.94
CA SER A 263 -10.82 24.73 -2.62
C SER A 263 -12.06 24.92 -1.73
N ILE A 264 -11.89 24.96 -0.41
CA ILE A 264 -12.98 25.20 0.56
C ILE A 264 -13.06 26.69 0.93
N SER A 265 -11.95 27.42 0.77
CA SER A 265 -11.89 28.87 1.03
C SER A 265 -12.38 29.75 -0.12
N VAL A 266 -12.76 29.15 -1.26
CA VAL A 266 -13.36 29.81 -2.44
C VAL A 266 -14.83 29.41 -2.52
#